data_AF-A0A7W0EQK1-F1
#
_entry.id   AF-A0A7W0EQK1-F1
#
_cell.length_a   1.000
_cell.length_b   1.000
_cell.length_c   1.000
_cell.angle_alpha   90.00
_cell.angle_beta   90.00
_cell.angle_gamma   90.00
#
_symmetry.space_group_name_H-M   'P 1'
#
loop_
_entity.id
_entity.type
_entity.pdbx_description
1 polymer ?
#
loop_
_entity_poly.entity_id
_entity_poly.type
_entity_poly.pdbx_seq_one_letter_code
_entity_poly.pdbx_strand_id
1 'polypeptide(L)'
;MLSKNLISNYITPLNPIPTSLKKSGKIDGKIKCILFDIYGTLFISGSGDISIAEKKSHNIHHLEQLLLKYGIKRKPHTILDDLFSAIKKNHDEMREKGVDFPEVEIDRIWTSILGNNDSDFIRRFAVEFEMLVNPVYPMPHIRELLFACKDSKFLTGIISNAQFYTPYLF
;
A
#
# COMPACT_ATOMS: atom_id res chain seq x y z
N MET A 1 -3.65 -19.33 -4.09
CA MET A 1 -3.19 -18.40 -5.15
C MET A 1 -4.00 -17.12 -4.99
N LEU A 2 -3.36 -15.95 -5.00
CA LEU A 2 -4.06 -14.66 -4.94
C LEU A 2 -4.95 -14.50 -6.19
N SER A 3 -6.25 -14.27 -5.99
CA SER A 3 -7.17 -14.01 -7.09
C SER A 3 -7.54 -12.53 -7.12
N LYS A 4 -7.78 -11.97 -8.30
CA LYS A 4 -8.30 -10.58 -8.43
C LYS A 4 -9.58 -10.36 -7.61
N ASN A 5 -10.39 -11.42 -7.45
CA ASN A 5 -11.62 -11.41 -6.66
C ASN A 5 -11.38 -11.20 -5.15
N LEU A 6 -10.16 -11.46 -4.65
CA LEU A 6 -9.84 -11.23 -3.24
C LEU A 6 -9.90 -9.74 -2.91
N ILE A 7 -9.40 -8.88 -3.80
CA ILE A 7 -9.27 -7.44 -3.56
C ILE A 7 -10.59 -6.72 -3.83
N SER A 8 -11.37 -7.14 -4.83
CA SER A 8 -12.59 -6.44 -5.25
C SER A 8 -13.61 -6.22 -4.13
N ASN A 9 -13.65 -7.11 -3.13
CA ASN A 9 -14.57 -7.01 -2.01
C ASN A 9 -14.23 -5.90 -1.01
N TYR A 10 -13.01 -5.36 -1.06
CA TYR A 10 -12.54 -4.30 -0.16
C TYR A 10 -12.51 -2.93 -0.83
N ILE A 11 -12.59 -2.88 -2.16
CA ILE A 11 -12.56 -1.62 -2.91
C ILE A 11 -13.94 -0.97 -2.82
N THR A 12 -14.01 0.11 -2.05
CA THR A 12 -15.18 0.99 -1.98
C THR A 12 -14.81 2.38 -2.50
N PRO A 13 -15.75 3.13 -3.12
CA PRO A 13 -15.46 4.46 -3.63
C PRO A 13 -14.89 5.39 -2.55
N LEU A 14 -13.78 6.05 -2.88
CA LEU A 14 -13.17 7.09 -2.05
C LEU A 14 -13.17 8.41 -2.81
N ASN A 15 -13.23 9.52 -2.06
CA ASN A 15 -13.06 10.86 -2.59
C ASN A 15 -11.66 11.38 -2.23
N PRO A 16 -10.93 12.02 -3.15
CA PRO A 16 -9.63 12.61 -2.84
C PRO A 16 -9.80 13.82 -1.93
N ILE A 17 -8.77 14.08 -1.11
CA ILE A 17 -8.69 15.28 -0.27
C ILE A 17 -8.02 16.39 -1.09
N PRO A 18 -8.60 17.60 -1.18
CA PRO A 18 -7.97 18.72 -1.88
C PRO A 18 -6.60 19.08 -1.31
N THR A 19 -5.59 19.23 -2.17
CA THR A 19 -4.21 19.52 -1.74
C THR A 19 -3.99 20.97 -1.29
N SER A 20 -4.94 21.87 -1.53
CA SER A 20 -4.82 23.34 -1.39
C SER A 20 -3.69 23.99 -2.22
N LEU A 21 -2.95 23.19 -2.99
CA LEU A 21 -1.87 23.65 -3.85
C LEU A 21 -2.44 24.26 -5.14
N LYS A 22 -1.76 25.29 -5.64
CA LYS A 22 -2.02 25.86 -6.96
C LYS A 22 -0.93 25.40 -7.91
N LYS A 23 -1.31 25.06 -9.14
CA LYS A 23 -0.36 24.76 -10.22
C LYS A 23 0.63 25.92 -10.35
N SER A 24 1.91 25.62 -10.29
CA SER A 24 3.00 26.59 -10.42
C SER A 24 4.19 25.97 -11.14
N GLY A 25 5.18 26.79 -11.49
CA GLY A 25 6.38 26.35 -12.20
C GLY A 25 6.23 26.26 -13.73
N LYS A 26 7.35 26.01 -14.40
CA LYS A 26 7.44 25.74 -15.83
C LYS A 26 8.36 24.55 -16.03
N ILE A 27 8.06 23.75 -17.04
CA ILE A 27 8.92 22.66 -17.45
C ILE A 27 10.08 23.28 -18.23
N ASP A 28 11.30 23.00 -17.81
CA ASP A 28 12.50 23.39 -18.56
C ASP A 28 12.92 22.25 -19.48
N GLY A 29 12.92 22.52 -20.78
CA GLY A 29 13.26 21.55 -21.81
C GLY A 29 12.19 20.50 -22.12
N LYS A 30 12.60 19.48 -22.88
CA LYS A 30 11.73 18.40 -23.37
C LYS A 30 11.61 17.29 -22.33
N ILE A 31 10.37 16.96 -21.94
CA ILE A 31 10.07 15.80 -21.09
C ILE A 31 10.43 14.52 -21.85
N LYS A 32 11.26 13.66 -21.24
CA LYS A 32 11.66 12.38 -21.82
C LYS A 32 10.83 11.20 -21.32
N CYS A 33 10.39 11.28 -20.07
CA CYS A 33 9.68 10.21 -19.38
C CYS A 33 8.79 10.80 -18.28
N ILE A 34 7.70 10.11 -17.96
CA ILE A 34 6.83 10.41 -16.82
C ILE A 34 6.83 9.18 -15.91
N LEU A 35 7.33 9.36 -14.68
CA LEU A 35 7.39 8.30 -13.68
C LEU A 35 6.34 8.58 -12.61
N PHE A 36 5.54 7.56 -12.30
CA PHE A 36 4.43 7.67 -11.36
C PHE A 36 4.73 6.94 -10.07
N ASP A 37 4.45 7.61 -8.95
CA ASP A 37 4.15 6.90 -7.71
C ASP A 37 2.73 6.30 -7.79
N ILE A 38 2.37 5.42 -6.85
CA ILE A 38 1.10 4.69 -6.84
C ILE A 38 0.15 5.26 -5.78
N TYR A 39 0.51 5.15 -4.50
CA TYR A 39 -0.37 5.46 -3.38
C TYR A 39 -0.40 6.98 -3.14
N GLY A 40 -1.56 7.60 -3.29
CA GLY A 40 -1.71 9.06 -3.27
C GLY A 40 -1.49 9.73 -4.63
N THR A 41 -1.06 8.99 -5.65
CA THR A 41 -0.81 9.51 -7.01
C THR A 41 -1.75 8.88 -8.05
N LEU A 42 -1.60 7.57 -8.32
CA LEU A 42 -2.48 6.83 -9.24
C LEU A 42 -3.73 6.29 -8.52
N PHE A 43 -3.61 5.98 -7.24
CA PHE A 43 -4.72 5.55 -6.40
C PHE A 43 -4.82 6.48 -5.20
N ILE A 44 -6.04 6.88 -4.84
CA ILE A 44 -6.36 7.44 -3.54
C ILE A 44 -5.90 6.41 -2.50
N SER A 45 -5.08 6.84 -1.55
CA SER A 45 -4.69 6.07 -0.38
C SER A 45 -5.44 6.62 0.82
N GLY A 46 -6.34 5.83 1.38
CA GLY A 46 -7.12 6.25 2.53
C GLY A 46 -6.26 6.39 3.79
N SER A 47 -5.10 5.74 3.86
CA SER A 47 -4.20 5.80 5.03
C SER A 47 -3.30 7.05 5.08
N GLY A 48 -2.91 7.61 3.94
CA GLY A 48 -2.03 8.80 3.86
C GLY A 48 -0.71 8.68 4.65
N ASP A 49 -0.01 9.80 4.88
CA ASP A 49 1.16 9.92 5.78
C ASP A 49 0.80 9.82 7.28
N ILE A 50 -0.48 9.62 7.58
CA ILE A 50 -0.96 9.56 8.95
C ILE A 50 -0.61 8.20 9.49
N SER A 51 0.37 8.21 10.39
CA SER A 51 0.74 7.09 11.25
C SER A 51 -0.51 6.27 11.57
N ILE A 52 -0.50 4.98 11.20
CA ILE A 52 -1.54 3.97 11.46
C ILE A 52 -2.05 4.03 12.93
N ALA A 53 -1.28 4.65 13.82
CA ALA A 53 -1.63 5.05 15.18
C ALA A 53 -2.91 5.89 15.38
N GLU A 54 -3.35 6.74 14.43
CA GLU A 54 -4.55 7.59 14.62
C GLU A 54 -5.86 6.92 14.16
N LYS A 55 -5.82 5.90 13.29
CA LYS A 55 -7.00 5.13 12.83
C LYS A 55 -7.45 4.01 13.78
N LYS A 56 -7.04 4.09 15.05
CA LYS A 56 -7.15 3.01 16.04
C LYS A 56 -8.57 2.58 16.40
N SER A 57 -9.64 3.32 16.12
CA SER A 57 -10.99 2.92 16.58
C SER A 57 -11.85 2.22 15.51
N HIS A 58 -11.89 2.74 14.28
CA HIS A 58 -12.77 2.20 13.23
C HIS A 58 -12.27 0.89 12.60
N ASN A 59 -10.95 0.66 12.57
CA ASN A 59 -10.38 -0.53 11.94
C ASN A 59 -10.21 -1.73 12.88
N ILE A 60 -10.34 -1.55 14.21
CA ILE A 60 -10.12 -2.64 15.17
C ILE A 60 -11.15 -3.76 14.99
N HIS A 61 -12.43 -3.43 14.80
CA HIS A 61 -13.47 -4.45 14.63
C HIS A 61 -13.24 -5.27 13.35
N HIS A 62 -12.95 -4.62 12.21
CA HIS A 62 -12.65 -5.34 10.98
C HIS A 62 -11.38 -6.19 11.08
N LEU A 63 -10.35 -5.68 11.78
CA LEU A 63 -9.14 -6.45 12.04
C LEU A 63 -9.43 -7.66 12.93
N GLU A 64 -10.27 -7.53 13.96
CA GLU A 64 -10.70 -8.66 14.78
C GLU A 64 -11.39 -9.74 13.94
N GLN A 65 -12.31 -9.35 13.05
CA GLN A 65 -12.95 -10.28 12.12
C GLN A 65 -11.96 -10.95 11.16
N LEU A 66 -10.96 -10.21 10.67
CA LEU A 66 -9.89 -10.78 9.85
C LEU A 66 -9.07 -11.81 10.63
N LEU A 67 -8.68 -11.50 11.87
CA LEU A 67 -7.92 -12.43 12.72
C LEU A 67 -8.73 -13.71 13.00
N LEU A 68 -10.03 -13.58 13.28
CA LEU A 68 -10.95 -14.71 13.43
C LEU A 68 -11.03 -15.57 12.15
N LYS A 69 -11.18 -14.93 10.98
CA LYS A 69 -11.22 -15.60 9.67
C LYS A 69 -9.97 -16.46 9.42
N TYR A 70 -8.81 -16.01 9.87
CA TYR A 70 -7.53 -16.71 9.68
C TYR A 70 -7.14 -17.60 10.88
N GLY A 71 -8.01 -17.73 11.90
CA GLY A 71 -7.74 -18.53 13.09
C GLY A 71 -6.61 -17.99 13.97
N ILE A 72 -6.28 -16.70 13.84
CA ILE A 72 -5.19 -16.05 14.58
C ILE A 72 -5.70 -15.62 15.95
N LYS A 73 -5.26 -16.33 17.00
CA LYS A 73 -5.66 -16.08 18.40
C LYS A 73 -4.83 -14.97 19.05
N ARG A 74 -4.85 -13.77 18.47
CA ARG A 74 -4.14 -12.59 18.97
C ARG A 74 -5.06 -11.38 18.99
N LYS A 75 -4.76 -10.41 19.86
CA LYS A 75 -5.55 -9.18 19.94
C LYS A 75 -5.15 -8.22 18.82
N PRO A 76 -6.09 -7.47 18.21
CA PRO A 76 -5.80 -6.52 17.13
C PRO A 76 -4.65 -5.56 17.43
N HIS A 77 -4.63 -4.95 18.62
CA HIS A 77 -3.55 -4.02 19.02
C HIS A 77 -2.18 -4.71 19.06
N THR A 78 -2.09 -5.92 19.60
CA THR A 78 -0.83 -6.65 19.68
C THR A 78 -0.33 -7.08 18.30
N ILE A 79 -1.21 -7.28 17.33
CA ILE A 79 -0.83 -7.54 15.94
C ILE A 79 -0.26 -6.27 15.29
N LEU A 80 -0.91 -5.12 15.52
CA LEU A 80 -0.44 -3.84 15.01
C LEU A 80 0.91 -3.46 15.61
N ASP A 81 1.05 -3.54 16.93
CA ASP A 81 2.30 -3.20 17.64
C ASP A 81 3.47 -4.07 17.18
N ASP A 82 3.24 -5.36 16.97
CA ASP A 82 4.25 -6.28 16.41
C ASP A 82 4.62 -5.92 14.97
N LEU A 83 3.64 -5.54 14.15
CA LEU A 83 3.90 -5.11 12.77
C LEU A 83 4.80 -3.88 12.74
N PHE A 84 4.48 -2.84 13.52
CA PHE A 84 5.33 -1.65 13.60
C PHE A 84 6.72 -1.97 14.10
N SER A 85 6.82 -2.79 15.15
CA SER A 85 8.09 -3.16 15.75
C SER A 85 8.95 -3.96 14.78
N ALA A 86 8.35 -4.88 14.03
CA ALA A 86 9.05 -5.68 13.03
C ALA A 86 9.53 -4.85 11.83
N ILE A 87 8.69 -3.94 11.33
CA ILE A 87 9.07 -3.00 10.25
C ILE A 87 10.22 -2.10 10.71
N LYS A 88 10.10 -1.50 11.90
CA LYS A 88 11.14 -0.64 12.46
C LYS A 88 12.46 -1.39 12.62
N LYS A 89 12.42 -2.58 13.22
CA LYS A 89 13.60 -3.43 13.38
C LYS A 89 14.26 -3.76 12.04
N ASN A 90 13.46 -4.10 11.03
CA ASN A 90 13.97 -4.38 9.69
C ASN A 90 14.64 -3.16 9.05
N HIS A 91 14.05 -1.97 9.15
CA HIS A 91 14.68 -0.73 8.69
C HIS A 91 16.01 -0.45 9.39
N ASP A 92 16.06 -0.59 10.72
CA ASP A 92 17.26 -0.34 11.51
C ASP A 92 18.38 -1.32 11.10
N GLU A 93 18.08 -2.62 10.99
CA GLU A 93 19.03 -3.65 10.53
C GLU A 93 19.56 -3.42 9.11
N MET A 94 18.74 -2.89 8.20
CA MET A 94 19.15 -2.58 6.82
C MET A 94 20.00 -1.31 6.75
N ARG A 95 19.69 -0.29 7.56
CA ARG A 95 20.50 0.92 7.67
C ARG A 95 21.87 0.64 8.26
N GLU A 96 21.95 -0.22 9.28
CA GLU A 96 23.23 -0.70 9.82
C GLU A 96 24.10 -1.40 8.76
N LYS A 97 23.47 -1.99 7.73
CA LYS A 97 24.14 -2.59 6.57
C LYS A 97 24.46 -1.59 5.44
N GLY A 98 24.19 -0.30 5.64
CA GLY A 98 24.48 0.78 4.68
C GLY A 98 23.38 1.02 3.63
N VAL A 99 22.14 0.58 3.87
CA VAL A 99 21.01 0.88 2.99
C VAL A 99 20.31 2.17 3.46
N ASP A 100 20.43 3.25 2.68
CA ASP A 100 19.86 4.56 3.03
C ASP A 100 18.32 4.55 3.10
N PHE A 101 17.69 3.85 2.14
CA PHE A 101 16.24 3.74 2.00
C PHE A 101 15.82 2.28 2.01
N PRO A 102 15.69 1.66 3.19
CA PRO A 102 15.37 0.25 3.30
C PRO A 102 13.94 -0.03 2.82
N GLU A 103 13.82 -0.97 1.88
CA GLU A 103 12.54 -1.52 1.44
C GLU A 103 12.13 -2.69 2.34
N VAL A 104 10.82 -2.88 2.51
CA VAL A 104 10.25 -3.96 3.31
C VAL A 104 9.56 -4.96 2.40
N GLU A 105 9.87 -6.25 2.58
CA GLU A 105 9.07 -7.34 2.03
C GLU A 105 7.99 -7.72 3.04
N ILE A 106 6.77 -7.22 2.85
CA ILE A 106 5.70 -7.31 3.86
C ILE A 106 5.29 -8.76 4.17
N ASP A 107 5.37 -9.68 3.21
CA ASP A 107 5.09 -11.10 3.42
C ASP A 107 6.14 -11.77 4.33
N ARG A 108 7.40 -11.37 4.27
CA ARG A 108 8.43 -11.83 5.21
C ARG A 108 8.19 -11.33 6.63
N ILE A 109 7.79 -10.07 6.76
CA ILE A 109 7.42 -9.49 8.07
C ILE A 109 6.25 -10.27 8.67
N TRP A 110 5.19 -10.53 7.90
CA TRP A 110 4.04 -11.31 8.37
C TRP A 110 4.39 -12.76 8.70
N THR A 111 5.27 -13.40 7.92
CA THR A 111 5.80 -14.74 8.22
C THR A 111 6.44 -14.77 9.62
N SER A 112 7.25 -13.76 9.94
CA SER A 112 7.89 -13.64 11.26
C SER A 112 6.90 -13.38 12.39
N ILE A 113 5.88 -12.55 12.18
CA ILE A 113 4.90 -12.18 13.22
C ILE A 113 3.93 -13.31 13.52
N LEU A 114 3.50 -14.03 12.48
CA LEU A 114 2.49 -15.09 12.60
C LEU A 114 3.09 -16.47 12.83
N GLY A 115 4.41 -16.64 12.64
CA GLY A 115 5.10 -17.91 12.82
C GLY A 115 4.61 -19.00 11.85
N ASN A 116 4.12 -18.60 10.67
CA ASN A 116 3.55 -19.50 9.67
C ASN A 116 4.33 -19.39 8.36
N ASN A 117 4.87 -20.53 7.89
CA ASN A 117 5.68 -20.62 6.68
C ASN A 117 4.86 -20.91 5.40
N ASP A 118 3.53 -21.05 5.50
CA ASP A 118 2.66 -21.15 4.33
C ASP A 118 2.56 -19.78 3.63
N SER A 119 3.31 -19.64 2.53
CA SER A 119 3.36 -18.41 1.74
C SER A 119 1.99 -17.97 1.20
N ASP A 120 1.11 -18.91 0.84
CA ASP A 120 -0.20 -18.55 0.30
C ASP A 120 -1.12 -18.02 1.40
N PHE A 121 -1.08 -18.65 2.59
CA PHE A 121 -1.75 -18.13 3.78
C PHE A 121 -1.28 -16.72 4.12
N ILE A 122 0.04 -16.52 4.20
CA ILE A 122 0.65 -15.23 4.57
C ILE A 122 0.30 -14.14 3.56
N ARG A 123 0.42 -14.43 2.27
CA ARG A 123 0.14 -13.43 1.23
C ARG A 123 -1.34 -13.06 1.18
N ARG A 124 -2.25 -14.03 1.35
CA ARG A 124 -3.70 -13.73 1.42
C ARG A 124 -4.02 -12.86 2.64
N PHE A 125 -3.47 -13.20 3.81
CA PHE A 125 -3.62 -12.39 5.02
C PHE A 125 -3.09 -10.97 4.81
N ALA A 126 -1.88 -10.82 4.27
CA ALA A 126 -1.24 -9.53 4.04
C ALA A 126 -2.06 -8.63 3.09
N VAL A 127 -2.64 -9.20 2.03
CA VAL A 127 -3.52 -8.46 1.11
C VAL A 127 -4.79 -7.97 1.79
N GLU A 128 -5.50 -8.86 2.48
CA GLU A 128 -6.73 -8.46 3.16
C GLU A 128 -6.46 -7.46 4.29
N PHE A 129 -5.37 -7.65 5.02
CA PHE A 129 -4.93 -6.69 6.03
C PHE A 129 -4.67 -5.32 5.39
N GLU A 130 -3.89 -5.26 4.32
CA GLU A 130 -3.58 -4.00 3.63
C GLU A 130 -4.86 -3.30 3.17
N MET A 131 -5.78 -4.02 2.52
CA MET A 131 -7.01 -3.42 2.02
C MET A 131 -7.94 -2.92 3.14
N LEU A 132 -7.85 -3.50 4.35
CA LEU A 132 -8.58 -3.01 5.52
C LEU A 132 -7.94 -1.75 6.12
N VAL A 133 -6.61 -1.72 6.27
CA VAL A 133 -5.93 -0.61 6.96
C VAL A 133 -5.64 0.58 6.04
N ASN A 134 -5.47 0.28 4.76
CA ASN A 134 -5.18 1.21 3.68
C ASN A 134 -6.15 0.99 2.51
N PRO A 135 -7.42 1.42 2.65
CA PRO A 135 -8.36 1.32 1.55
C PRO A 135 -7.87 2.19 0.38
N VAL A 136 -7.97 1.65 -0.82
CA VAL A 136 -7.52 2.32 -2.05
C VAL A 136 -8.62 2.42 -3.09
N TYR A 137 -8.57 3.47 -3.89
CA TYR A 137 -9.49 3.68 -5.00
C TYR A 137 -8.79 4.42 -6.14
N PRO A 138 -9.11 4.17 -7.43
CA PRO A 138 -8.47 4.88 -8.54
C PRO A 138 -8.59 6.41 -8.39
N MET A 139 -7.49 7.13 -8.62
CA MET A 139 -7.51 8.59 -8.62
C MET A 139 -8.40 9.09 -9.77
N PRO A 140 -9.19 10.16 -9.58
CA PRO A 140 -9.98 10.73 -10.66
C PRO A 140 -9.10 11.06 -11.87
N HIS A 141 -9.63 10.81 -13.06
CA HIS A 141 -8.98 11.07 -14.34
C HIS A 141 -7.70 10.26 -14.64
N ILE A 142 -7.39 9.21 -13.86
CA ILE A 142 -6.23 8.35 -14.13
C ILE A 142 -6.27 7.77 -15.54
N ARG A 143 -7.45 7.35 -16.02
CA ARG A 143 -7.61 6.75 -17.35
C ARG A 143 -7.25 7.77 -18.43
N GLU A 144 -7.78 8.98 -18.32
CA GLU A 144 -7.54 10.10 -19.23
C GLU A 144 -6.07 10.50 -19.24
N LEU A 145 -5.43 10.57 -18.07
CA LEU A 145 -4.01 10.83 -17.93
C LEU A 145 -3.16 9.78 -18.65
N LEU A 146 -3.43 8.50 -18.40
CA LEU A 146 -2.67 7.39 -19.00
C LEU A 146 -2.87 7.33 -20.52
N PHE A 147 -4.08 7.59 -21.03
CA PHE A 147 -4.33 7.72 -22.47
C PHE A 147 -3.58 8.90 -23.07
N ALA A 148 -3.63 10.08 -22.44
CA ALA A 148 -2.90 11.25 -22.93
C ALA A 148 -1.38 11.01 -22.99
N CYS A 149 -0.81 10.31 -22.01
CA CYS A 149 0.61 9.92 -22.01
C CYS A 149 0.92 8.97 -23.18
N LYS A 150 0.07 7.96 -23.39
CA LYS A 150 0.20 6.99 -24.47
C LYS A 150 0.12 7.65 -25.85
N ASP A 151 -0.89 8.49 -26.07
CA ASP A 151 -1.13 9.16 -27.35
C ASP A 151 -0.02 10.15 -27.69
N SER A 152 0.54 10.80 -26.66
CA SER A 152 1.72 11.68 -26.78
C SER A 152 3.04 10.91 -26.91
N LYS A 153 3.02 9.57 -26.89
CA LYS A 153 4.19 8.69 -26.95
C LYS A 153 5.25 9.00 -25.87
N PHE A 154 4.80 9.43 -24.70
CA PHE A 154 5.71 9.54 -23.55
C PHE A 154 6.09 8.15 -23.06
N LEU A 155 7.39 7.98 -22.77
CA LEU A 155 7.82 6.84 -21.96
C LEU A 155 7.21 7.01 -20.57
N THR A 156 6.57 5.96 -20.06
CA THR A 156 6.00 5.94 -18.71
C THR A 156 6.59 4.81 -17.88
N GLY A 157 6.66 5.02 -16.58
CA GLY A 157 7.13 4.02 -15.63
C GLY A 157 6.56 4.26 -14.24
N ILE A 158 6.86 3.33 -13.32
CA ILE A 158 6.46 3.41 -11.92
C ILE A 158 7.72 3.56 -11.06
N ILE A 159 7.68 4.46 -10.09
CA ILE A 159 8.62 4.55 -8.97
C ILE A 159 7.78 4.66 -7.70
N SER A 160 7.69 3.57 -6.95
CA SER A 160 6.87 3.51 -5.73
C SER A 160 7.38 2.39 -4.83
N ASN A 161 7.12 2.51 -3.52
CA ASN A 161 7.35 1.46 -2.52
C ASN A 161 6.24 0.39 -2.63
N ALA A 162 6.10 -0.21 -3.83
CA ALA A 162 5.08 -1.17 -4.16
C ALA A 162 5.37 -2.54 -3.50
N GLN A 163 4.30 -3.29 -3.21
CA GLN A 163 4.37 -4.64 -2.67
C GLN A 163 3.88 -5.64 -3.71
N PHE A 164 4.04 -6.94 -3.44
CA PHE A 164 3.62 -8.01 -4.37
C PHE A 164 2.15 -7.93 -4.78
N TYR A 165 1.31 -7.28 -3.97
CA TYR A 165 -0.13 -7.15 -4.22
C TYR A 165 -0.52 -5.91 -5.03
N THR A 166 0.39 -4.96 -5.21
CA THR A 166 0.10 -3.71 -5.93
C THR A 166 -0.33 -3.92 -7.39
N PRO A 167 0.22 -4.88 -8.17
CA PRO A 167 -0.24 -5.14 -9.53
C PRO A 167 -1.71 -5.55 -9.64
N TYR A 168 -2.32 -6.06 -8.57
CA TYR A 168 -3.72 -6.49 -8.55
C TYR A 168 -4.71 -5.33 -8.41
N LEU A 169 -4.23 -4.10 -8.23
CA LEU A 169 -5.07 -2.90 -8.25
C LEU A 169 -5.47 -2.46 -9.68
N PHE A 170 -4.81 -3.01 -10.71
CA PHE A 170 -5.01 -2.67 -12.13
C PHE A 170 -5.90 -3.66 -12.91
#